data_AF-A0A2N2L3H2-F1
#
_entry.id   AF-A0A2N2L3H2-F1
#
_cell.length_a   1.000
_cell.length_b   1.000
_cell.length_c   1.000
_cell.angle_alpha   90.00
_cell.angle_beta   90.00
_cell.angle_gamma   90.00
#
_symmetry.space_group_name_H-M   'P 1'
#
loop_
_entity.id
_entity.type
_entity.pdbx_description
1 polymer ?
#
loop_
_entity_poly.entity_id
_entity_poly.type
_entity_poly.pdbx_seq_one_letter_code
_entity_poly.pdbx_strand_id
1 'polypeptide(L)'
;MRDVYAAAAPIISTAKPYGELVPFVGESVLRCRENVDLILNLSPEGCMVSGMGDMLIPSIQAQAGNGNNTAIVSLFSRDGEVQEDQLRLALLKAPGGHWGGVLPEGAV
;
A
#
# COMPACT_ATOMS: atom_id res chain seq x y z
N MET A 1 6.89 -13.82 -10.98
CA MET A 1 5.45 -14.12 -10.69
C MET A 1 5.24 -15.27 -9.71
N ARG A 2 5.97 -16.39 -9.80
CA ARG A 2 5.79 -17.51 -8.85
C ARG A 2 5.97 -17.08 -7.38
N ASP A 3 6.97 -16.24 -7.10
CA ASP A 3 7.26 -15.76 -5.74
C ASP A 3 6.19 -14.78 -5.22
N VAL A 4 5.62 -13.96 -6.11
CA VAL A 4 4.50 -13.06 -5.80
C VAL A 4 3.28 -13.86 -5.34
N TYR A 5 2.91 -14.90 -6.08
CA TYR A 5 1.79 -15.76 -5.71
C TYR A 5 2.07 -16.55 -4.43
N ALA A 6 3.32 -17.02 -4.24
CA ALA A 6 3.71 -17.67 -3.01
C ALA A 6 3.64 -16.73 -1.79
N ALA A 7 4.00 -15.45 -1.97
CA ALA A 7 3.89 -14.43 -0.93
C ALA A 7 2.44 -14.06 -0.61
N ALA A 8 1.54 -14.11 -1.59
CA ALA A 8 0.10 -13.85 -1.40
C ALA A 8 -0.65 -15.03 -0.76
N ALA A 9 -0.18 -16.27 -0.94
CA ALA A 9 -0.88 -17.49 -0.52
C ALA A 9 -1.29 -17.55 0.96
N PRO A 10 -0.52 -17.02 1.94
CA PRO A 10 -0.94 -16.96 3.34
C PRO A 10 -2.19 -16.09 3.59
N ILE A 11 -2.46 -15.13 2.71
CA ILE A 11 -3.60 -14.19 2.81
C ILE A 11 -4.73 -14.65 1.90
N ILE A 12 -4.42 -15.01 0.65
CA ILE A 12 -5.38 -15.47 -0.36
C ILE A 12 -5.02 -16.91 -0.77
N SER A 13 -5.44 -17.86 0.05
CA SER A 13 -5.11 -19.29 -0.13
C SER A 13 -5.66 -19.91 -1.41
N THR A 14 -6.73 -19.35 -1.95
CA THR A 14 -7.43 -19.87 -3.14
C THR A 14 -6.87 -19.30 -4.45
N ALA A 15 -5.98 -18.30 -4.39
CA ALA A 15 -5.54 -17.50 -5.53
C ALA A 15 -6.70 -16.90 -6.38
N LYS A 16 -7.86 -16.69 -5.75
CA LYS A 16 -9.06 -16.07 -6.33
C LYS A 16 -9.46 -14.82 -5.52
N PRO A 17 -10.12 -13.83 -6.14
CA PRO A 17 -10.48 -13.72 -7.56
C PRO A 17 -9.28 -13.64 -8.50
N TYR A 18 -9.44 -14.16 -9.72
CA TYR A 18 -8.44 -14.02 -10.78
C TYR A 18 -8.36 -12.55 -11.22
N GLY A 19 -7.16 -12.06 -11.48
CA GLY A 19 -6.91 -10.67 -11.84
C GLY A 19 -5.81 -10.07 -10.99
N GLU A 20 -5.94 -8.77 -10.70
CA GLU A 20 -4.87 -7.94 -10.13
C GLU A 20 -4.73 -8.06 -8.61
N LEU A 21 -5.72 -8.63 -7.91
CA LEU A 21 -5.71 -8.69 -6.45
C LEU A 21 -4.55 -9.52 -5.90
N VAL A 22 -4.38 -10.74 -6.42
CA VAL A 22 -3.32 -11.66 -5.95
C VAL A 22 -1.92 -11.09 -6.22
N PRO A 23 -1.64 -10.56 -7.42
CA PRO A 23 -0.41 -9.80 -7.67
C PRO A 23 -0.22 -8.62 -6.71
N PHE A 24 -1.22 -7.77 -6.51
CA PHE A 24 -1.15 -6.63 -5.60
C PHE A 24 -0.77 -7.04 -4.18
N VAL A 25 -1.47 -8.04 -3.63
CA VAL A 25 -1.22 -8.55 -2.28
C VAL A 25 0.18 -9.14 -2.18
N GLY A 26 0.56 -10.00 -3.13
CA GLY A 26 1.85 -10.67 -3.14
C GLY A 26 3.03 -9.70 -3.26
N GLU A 27 2.95 -8.74 -4.18
CA GLU A 27 3.96 -7.70 -4.34
C GLU A 27 4.03 -6.82 -3.09
N SER A 28 2.89 -6.42 -2.55
CA SER A 28 2.87 -5.58 -1.35
C SER A 28 3.52 -6.29 -0.16
N VAL A 29 3.28 -7.60 0.04
CA VAL A 29 3.98 -8.39 1.07
C VAL A 29 5.49 -8.40 0.86
N LEU A 30 5.95 -8.60 -0.39
CA LEU A 30 7.38 -8.60 -0.70
C LEU A 30 8.01 -7.23 -0.44
N ARG A 31 7.35 -6.14 -0.85
CA ARG A 31 7.82 -4.76 -0.61
C ARG A 31 7.83 -4.40 0.86
N CYS A 32 6.85 -4.85 1.63
CA CYS A 32 6.89 -4.69 3.08
C CYS A 32 8.10 -5.43 3.69
N ARG A 33 8.44 -6.63 3.22
CA ARG A 33 9.65 -7.34 3.70
C ARG A 33 10.96 -6.61 3.34
N GLU A 34 10.95 -5.82 2.28
CA GLU A 34 12.05 -4.92 1.91
C GLU A 34 12.08 -3.63 2.74
N ASN A 35 11.11 -3.42 3.65
CA ASN A 35 10.96 -2.21 4.47
C ASN A 35 10.91 -0.92 3.64
N VAL A 36 10.19 -0.92 2.52
CA VAL A 36 9.93 0.32 1.79
C VAL A 36 9.09 1.28 2.63
N ASP A 37 9.24 2.59 2.44
CA ASP A 37 8.52 3.58 3.25
C ASP A 37 7.03 3.67 2.89
N LEU A 38 6.70 3.57 1.59
CA LEU A 38 5.35 3.82 1.08
C LEU A 38 5.00 2.88 -0.08
N ILE A 39 3.80 2.33 -0.02
CA ILE A 39 3.12 1.66 -1.13
C ILE A 39 1.84 2.43 -1.42
N LEU A 40 1.65 2.84 -2.67
CA LEU A 40 0.44 3.52 -3.12
C LEU A 40 -0.44 2.56 -3.91
N ASN A 41 -1.64 2.31 -3.41
CA ASN A 41 -2.69 1.60 -4.14
C ASN A 41 -3.55 2.63 -4.88
N LEU A 42 -3.20 2.87 -6.15
CA LEU A 42 -3.85 3.87 -6.99
C LEU A 42 -4.91 3.21 -7.88
N SER A 43 -6.15 3.66 -7.80
CA SER A 43 -7.19 3.15 -8.70
C SER A 43 -8.36 4.12 -8.90
N PRO A 44 -9.23 3.88 -9.89
CA PRO A 44 -10.50 4.58 -9.97
C PRO A 44 -11.38 4.32 -8.75
N GLU A 45 -12.25 5.28 -8.41
CA GLU A 45 -13.33 5.06 -7.45
C GLU A 45 -14.24 3.91 -7.91
N GLY A 46 -14.64 3.06 -6.96
CA GLY A 46 -15.45 1.88 -7.25
C GLY A 46 -14.68 0.70 -7.84
N CYS A 47 -13.34 0.77 -7.97
CA CYS A 47 -12.53 -0.39 -8.33
C CYS A 47 -12.59 -1.46 -7.25
N MET A 48 -13.33 -2.54 -7.51
CA MET A 48 -13.57 -3.63 -6.56
C MET A 48 -12.28 -4.26 -6.04
N VAL A 49 -11.34 -4.57 -6.94
CA VAL A 49 -10.06 -5.21 -6.59
C VAL A 49 -9.22 -4.32 -5.69
N SER A 50 -9.17 -3.02 -6.00
CA SER A 50 -8.38 -2.09 -5.21
C SER A 50 -8.97 -1.85 -3.82
N GLY A 51 -10.30 -1.78 -3.72
CA GLY A 51 -10.99 -1.75 -2.42
C GLY A 51 -10.80 -3.02 -1.59
N MET A 52 -10.80 -4.20 -2.23
CA MET A 52 -10.43 -5.44 -1.56
C MET A 52 -8.97 -5.42 -1.07
N GLY A 53 -8.06 -4.90 -1.89
CA GLY A 53 -6.66 -4.71 -1.52
C GLY A 53 -6.49 -3.83 -0.28
N ASP A 54 -7.26 -2.74 -0.20
CA ASP A 54 -7.29 -1.83 0.95
C ASP A 54 -7.71 -2.54 2.24
N MET A 55 -8.76 -3.36 2.17
CA MET A 55 -9.21 -4.16 3.32
C MET A 55 -8.17 -5.19 3.80
N LEU A 56 -7.26 -5.62 2.91
CA LEU A 56 -6.23 -6.60 3.21
C LEU A 56 -4.93 -5.98 3.75
N ILE A 57 -4.80 -4.65 3.79
CA ILE A 57 -3.59 -3.95 4.29
C ILE A 57 -3.11 -4.48 5.65
N PRO A 58 -3.96 -4.67 6.68
CA PRO A 58 -3.51 -5.18 7.97
C PRO A 58 -2.90 -6.58 7.86
N SER A 59 -3.47 -7.42 7.00
CA SER A 59 -2.96 -8.78 6.76
C SER A 59 -1.64 -8.75 6.00
N ILE A 60 -1.50 -7.85 5.02
CA ILE A 60 -0.25 -7.65 4.26
C ILE A 60 0.87 -7.22 5.21
N GLN A 61 0.64 -6.21 6.04
CA GLN A 61 1.63 -5.70 6.99
C GLN A 61 2.01 -6.78 8.02
N ALA A 62 1.05 -7.57 8.51
CA ALA A 62 1.32 -8.67 9.41
C ALA A 62 2.26 -9.75 8.82
N GLN A 63 2.27 -9.95 7.49
CA GLN A 63 3.16 -10.90 6.83
C GLN A 63 4.62 -10.42 6.68
N ALA A 64 4.89 -9.14 6.93
CA ALA A 64 6.23 -8.57 6.87
C ALA A 64 7.01 -8.72 8.19
N GLY A 65 6.32 -9.01 9.29
CA GLY A 65 6.92 -9.21 10.62
C GLY A 65 7.00 -7.94 11.46
N ASN A 66 7.37 -8.12 12.73
CA ASN A 66 7.46 -7.03 13.71
C ASN A 66 8.66 -6.12 13.38
N GLY A 67 8.40 -4.85 13.08
CA GLY A 67 9.41 -3.86 12.69
C GLY A 67 9.23 -3.28 11.28
N ASN A 68 8.25 -3.78 10.52
CA ASN A 68 7.84 -3.13 9.29
C ASN A 68 7.16 -1.78 9.59
N ASN A 69 7.68 -0.71 9.00
CA ASN A 69 7.11 0.64 9.06
C ASN A 69 6.52 1.09 7.70
N THR A 70 6.28 0.16 6.78
CA THR A 70 5.74 0.48 5.46
C THR A 70 4.32 1.02 5.59
N ALA A 71 4.11 2.25 5.18
CA ALA A 71 2.78 2.79 4.98
C ALA A 71 2.19 2.25 3.69
N ILE A 72 1.01 1.64 3.75
CA ILE A 72 0.23 1.32 2.55
C ILE A 72 -0.96 2.29 2.53
N VAL A 73 -1.07 3.08 1.48
CA VAL A 73 -2.11 4.10 1.35
C VAL A 73 -2.84 3.91 0.03
N SER A 74 -4.15 3.79 0.11
CA SER A 74 -5.01 3.75 -1.07
C SER A 74 -5.47 5.14 -1.44
N LEU A 75 -5.33 5.51 -2.71
CA LEU A 75 -5.82 6.75 -3.28
C LEU A 75 -6.75 6.41 -4.44
N PHE A 76 -8.02 6.76 -4.27
CA PHE A 76 -9.06 6.50 -5.26
C PHE A 76 -9.51 7.80 -5.90
N SER A 77 -9.66 7.87 -7.22
CA SER A 77 -10.17 9.07 -7.88
C SER A 77 -11.19 8.72 -8.95
N ARG A 78 -12.12 9.62 -9.23
CA ARG A 78 -13.24 9.30 -10.13
C ARG A 78 -12.90 9.58 -11.58
N ASP A 79 -12.27 10.71 -11.85
CA ASP A 79 -12.01 11.24 -13.20
C ASP A 79 -10.51 11.15 -13.57
N GLY A 80 -9.74 10.33 -12.84
CA GLY A 80 -8.30 10.14 -13.05
C GLY A 80 -7.44 11.31 -12.56
N GLU A 81 -8.02 12.23 -11.80
CA GLU A 81 -7.35 13.30 -11.09
C GLU A 81 -6.51 12.75 -9.93
N VAL A 82 -5.45 13.47 -9.58
CA VAL A 82 -4.67 13.20 -8.38
C VAL A 82 -5.27 14.02 -7.24
N GLN A 83 -5.72 13.35 -6.19
CA GLN A 83 -6.14 14.02 -4.95
C GLN A 83 -4.91 14.52 -4.19
N GLU A 84 -4.47 15.74 -4.51
CA GLU A 84 -3.20 16.30 -4.00
C GLU A 84 -3.08 16.26 -2.49
N ASP A 85 -4.14 16.60 -1.76
CA ASP A 85 -4.10 16.64 -0.29
C ASP A 85 -3.97 15.24 0.32
N GLN A 86 -4.65 14.25 -0.25
CA GLN A 86 -4.50 12.86 0.19
C GLN A 86 -3.10 12.33 -0.13
N LEU A 87 -2.55 12.66 -1.30
CA LEU A 87 -1.19 12.30 -1.68
C LEU A 87 -0.16 12.95 -0.76
N ARG A 88 -0.30 14.26 -0.46
CA ARG A 88 0.55 14.97 0.50
C ARG A 88 0.53 14.29 1.86
N LEU A 89 -0.65 13.94 2.37
CA LEU A 89 -0.79 13.23 3.63
C LEU A 89 -0.16 11.84 3.59
N ALA A 90 -0.30 11.11 2.48
CA ALA A 90 0.33 9.81 2.30
C ALA A 90 1.87 9.90 2.39
N LEU A 91 2.44 10.89 1.69
CA LEU A 91 3.88 11.15 1.71
C LEU A 91 4.38 11.56 3.10
N LEU A 92 3.60 12.36 3.85
CA LEU A 92 3.94 12.76 5.21
C LEU A 92 3.92 11.59 6.20
N LYS A 93 3.04 10.60 5.99
CA LYS A 93 2.90 9.42 6.85
C LYS A 93 3.97 8.35 6.60
N ALA A 94 4.50 8.29 5.37
CA ALA A 94 5.43 7.26 4.92
C ALA A 94 6.67 7.06 5.84
N PRO A 95 7.40 8.11 6.25
CA PRO A 95 8.60 7.92 7.07
C PRO A 95 8.31 7.69 8.56
N GLY A 96 7.07 7.41 9.00
CA GLY A 96 6.83 6.75 10.30
C GLY A 96 7.45 7.38 11.56
N GLY A 97 7.52 8.72 11.67
CA GLY A 97 8.15 9.40 12.82
C GLY A 97 9.69 9.51 12.72
N HIS A 98 10.28 9.10 11.60
CA HIS A 98 11.70 9.23 11.24
C HIS A 98 11.97 10.52 10.43
N TRP A 99 11.13 11.55 10.62
CA TRP A 99 11.29 12.84 9.96
C TRP A 99 12.52 13.57 10.52
N GLY A 100 13.64 13.52 9.80
CA GLY A 100 14.84 14.35 10.02
C GLY A 100 14.87 15.63 9.18
N GLY A 101 13.77 15.97 8.51
CA GLY A 101 13.68 17.10 7.59
C GLY A 101 13.28 18.40 8.29
N VAL A 102 14.02 19.48 8.01
CA VAL A 102 13.63 20.86 8.32
C VAL A 102 12.39 21.19 7.50
N LEU A 103 11.27 21.51 8.16
CA LEU A 103 10.12 22.12 7.47
C LEU A 103 10.63 23.40 6.78
N PRO A 104 10.34 23.63 5.48
CA PRO A 104 10.68 24.91 4.86
C PRO A 104 9.98 26.03 5.65
N GLU A 105 10.74 27.07 5.99
CA GLU A 105 10.22 28.23 6.72
C GLU A 105 9.00 28.79 5.97
N GLY A 106 7.81 28.73 6.61
CA GLY A 106 6.58 29.29 6.06
C GLY A 106 5.31 28.44 6.19
N ALA A 107 5.37 27.24 6.76
CA ALA A 107 4.17 26.47 7.08
C ALA A 107 3.68 26.75 8.52
N VAL A 108 3.06 27.92 8.73
CA VAL A 108 2.16 28.22 9.87
C VAL A 108 0.89 28.85 9.31
#